data_AF-A0A139XPL6-F1
#
_entry.id   AF-A0A139XPL6-F1
#
_cell.length_a   1.000
_cell.length_b   1.000
_cell.length_c   1.000
_cell.angle_alpha   90.00
_cell.angle_beta   90.00
_cell.angle_gamma   90.00
#
_symmetry.space_group_name_H-M   'P 1'
#
loop_
_entity.id
_entity.type
_entity.pdbx_description
1 polymer ?
#
loop_
_entity_poly.entity_id
_entity_poly.type
_entity_poly.pdbx_seq_one_letter_code
_entity_poly.pdbx_strand_id
1 'polypeptide(L)'
;MMTHQSDGAMAMQSENTVEPLFQLLVHKVTIENFDLMRDLARRKALPDCPEDSDDFFEQGTVLFLGPFGQAAGLDLQLWLCPNGDREDWDALTITISNEGTEDLPDFTKLALLDSKDGMKEISSCETVGICRAKRGYVRFFFNWTEHNILRVGSRLVLKMEMRFLRRMVQLGSEPTKPQVSSTFHQDVFDYLSDNFFKSTTDRVFIEVTGTRIVCSKALLSCRSPVFQRMFAGNFREATSETIELSDLDVDTAILLLSWIQTDRQISRSLRD
;
A
#
# COMPACT_ATOMS: atom_id res chain seq x y z
N MET A 1 -67.02 3.49 -17.28
CA MET A 1 -66.56 3.05 -15.95
C MET A 1 -66.05 1.63 -16.11
N MET A 2 -64.76 1.47 -16.37
CA MET A 2 -64.07 0.18 -16.39
C MET A 2 -62.66 0.42 -15.85
N THR A 3 -62.36 -0.33 -14.79
CA THR A 3 -61.11 -0.42 -14.06
C THR A 3 -60.09 -1.24 -14.85
N HIS A 4 -58.89 -0.69 -15.06
CA HIS A 4 -57.65 -1.46 -15.26
C HIS A 4 -56.57 -0.72 -14.48
N GLN A 5 -56.26 -1.24 -13.28
CA GLN A 5 -55.09 -2.07 -12.99
C GLN A 5 -53.81 -1.23 -12.97
N SER A 6 -53.37 -1.02 -11.73
CA SER A 6 -52.07 -0.56 -11.30
C SER A 6 -50.95 -1.36 -11.98
N ASP A 7 -50.11 -0.67 -12.75
CA ASP A 7 -48.77 -1.18 -13.06
C ASP A 7 -47.80 -0.73 -11.98
N GLY A 8 -47.28 -1.72 -11.27
CA GLY A 8 -46.26 -1.56 -10.26
C GLY A 8 -44.90 -1.21 -10.87
N ALA A 9 -44.26 -0.22 -10.25
CA ALA A 9 -42.83 -0.06 -10.02
C ALA A 9 -41.82 -0.62 -11.05
N MET A 10 -40.98 0.28 -11.57
CA MET A 10 -39.53 0.11 -11.44
C MET A 10 -38.94 1.42 -10.92
N ALA A 11 -38.91 1.56 -9.59
CA ALA A 11 -38.02 2.51 -8.96
C ALA A 11 -36.59 1.98 -9.18
N MET A 12 -35.81 2.62 -10.05
CA MET A 12 -34.36 2.39 -10.10
C MET A 12 -33.78 2.86 -8.77
N GLN A 13 -33.55 1.91 -7.87
CA GLN A 13 -32.71 2.13 -6.70
C GLN A 13 -31.26 1.99 -7.17
N SER A 14 -30.47 3.06 -7.07
CA SER A 14 -29.02 2.93 -7.18
C SER A 14 -28.53 2.27 -5.90
N GLU A 15 -28.11 1.02 -5.97
CA GLU A 15 -27.28 0.44 -4.92
C GLU A 15 -25.98 1.26 -4.86
N ASN A 16 -25.68 1.81 -3.68
CA ASN A 16 -24.39 2.42 -3.40
C ASN A 16 -23.31 1.33 -3.56
N THR A 17 -22.74 1.26 -4.75
CA THR A 17 -21.65 0.33 -5.03
C THR A 17 -20.42 0.91 -4.36
N VAL A 18 -19.96 0.25 -3.29
CA VAL A 18 -18.64 0.53 -2.73
C VAL A 18 -17.63 0.02 -3.75
N GLU A 19 -17.05 0.91 -4.53
CA GLU A 19 -15.92 0.56 -5.38
C GLU A 19 -14.73 0.20 -4.48
N PRO A 20 -14.19 -1.03 -4.59
CA PRO A 20 -12.95 -1.37 -3.90
C PRO A 20 -11.88 -0.36 -4.29
N LEU A 21 -11.10 0.11 -3.32
CA LEU A 21 -9.91 0.90 -3.65
C LEU A 21 -8.91 -0.05 -4.31
N PHE A 22 -8.84 -0.04 -5.63
CA PHE A 22 -7.91 -0.86 -6.38
C PHE A 22 -6.54 -0.20 -6.40
N GLN A 23 -5.52 -0.90 -5.94
CA GLN A 23 -4.17 -0.59 -6.38
C GLN A 23 -4.00 -1.17 -7.78
N LEU A 24 -3.51 -0.38 -8.72
CA LEU A 24 -3.17 -0.82 -10.08
C LEU A 24 -1.66 -0.72 -10.25
N LEU A 25 -1.01 -1.85 -10.47
CA LEU A 25 0.37 -1.90 -10.91
C LEU A 25 0.39 -2.14 -12.42
N VAL A 26 1.03 -1.23 -13.17
CA VAL A 26 1.28 -1.41 -14.59
C VAL A 26 2.77 -1.60 -14.81
N HIS A 27 3.17 -2.75 -15.33
CA HIS A 27 4.55 -3.04 -15.69
C HIS A 27 4.65 -3.23 -17.21
N LYS A 28 5.58 -2.53 -17.85
CA LYS A 28 5.79 -2.59 -19.29
C LYS A 28 7.22 -3.03 -19.58
N VAL A 29 7.35 -4.06 -20.40
CA VAL A 29 8.64 -4.61 -20.83
C VAL A 29 8.74 -4.49 -22.35
N THR A 30 9.91 -4.11 -22.84
CA THR A 30 10.20 -4.05 -24.28
C THR A 30 11.47 -4.84 -24.55
N ILE A 31 11.38 -5.75 -25.50
CA ILE A 31 12.48 -6.61 -25.94
C ILE A 31 12.75 -6.32 -27.40
N GLU A 32 13.92 -5.76 -27.66
CA GLU A 32 14.42 -5.49 -29.01
C GLU A 32 15.08 -6.75 -29.60
N ASN A 33 15.16 -6.82 -30.93
CA ASN A 33 15.71 -7.97 -31.68
C ASN A 33 15.06 -9.30 -31.28
N PHE A 34 13.75 -9.29 -31.06
CA PHE A 34 13.00 -10.44 -30.57
C PHE A 34 12.93 -11.60 -31.57
N ASP A 35 12.90 -11.31 -32.87
CA ASP A 35 13.04 -12.28 -33.95
C ASP A 35 14.38 -13.02 -33.88
N LEU A 36 15.49 -12.29 -33.74
CA LEU A 36 16.81 -12.89 -33.53
C LEU A 36 16.86 -13.72 -32.24
N MET A 37 16.26 -13.24 -31.15
CA MET A 37 16.16 -13.99 -29.90
C MET A 37 15.43 -15.32 -30.09
N ARG A 38 14.31 -15.34 -30.83
CA ARG A 38 13.59 -16.58 -31.15
C ARG A 38 14.46 -17.54 -31.96
N ASP A 39 15.19 -17.04 -32.95
CA ASP A 39 16.08 -17.87 -33.77
C ASP A 39 17.23 -18.47 -32.95
N LEU A 40 17.84 -17.69 -32.07
CA LEU A 40 18.90 -18.15 -31.17
C LEU A 40 18.37 -19.18 -30.16
N ALA A 41 17.17 -18.97 -29.61
CA ALA A 41 16.50 -19.94 -28.74
C ALA A 41 16.24 -21.28 -29.46
N ARG A 42 15.75 -21.27 -30.70
CA ARG A 42 15.56 -22.50 -31.50
C ARG A 42 16.86 -23.26 -31.72
N ARG A 43 17.97 -22.53 -31.88
CA ARG A 43 19.31 -23.10 -32.08
C ARG A 43 20.01 -23.49 -30.78
N LYS A 44 19.37 -23.30 -29.62
CA LYS A 44 19.97 -23.48 -28.29
C LYS A 44 21.30 -22.69 -28.16
N ALA A 45 21.31 -21.47 -28.69
CA ALA A 45 22.47 -20.59 -28.76
C ALA A 45 22.39 -19.40 -27.78
N LEU A 46 21.37 -19.38 -26.91
CA LEU A 46 21.26 -18.44 -25.80
C LEU A 46 21.92 -19.04 -24.55
N PRO A 47 22.30 -18.22 -23.56
CA PRO A 47 22.89 -18.69 -22.32
C PRO A 47 22.00 -19.72 -21.61
N ASP A 48 22.63 -20.67 -20.93
CA ASP A 48 21.92 -21.60 -20.05
C ASP A 48 21.16 -20.84 -18.96
N CYS A 49 19.97 -21.32 -18.62
CA CYS A 49 19.11 -20.72 -17.62
C CYS A 49 19.61 -21.04 -16.19
N PRO A 50 19.23 -20.28 -15.16
CA PRO A 50 19.53 -20.62 -13.77
C PRO A 50 18.98 -22.00 -13.36
N GLU A 51 19.66 -22.67 -12.43
CA GLU A 51 19.30 -24.02 -11.94
C GLU A 51 17.84 -24.10 -11.44
N ASP A 52 17.30 -23.02 -10.86
CA ASP A 52 15.93 -22.97 -10.34
C ASP A 52 14.84 -22.99 -11.43
N SER A 53 15.20 -22.90 -12.72
CA SER A 53 14.24 -22.87 -13.82
C SER A 53 13.59 -24.24 -14.11
N ASP A 54 14.25 -25.35 -13.77
CA ASP A 54 13.77 -26.71 -14.05
C ASP A 54 12.49 -27.08 -13.27
N ASP A 55 12.22 -26.40 -12.15
CA ASP A 55 11.00 -26.58 -11.36
C ASP A 55 9.74 -25.97 -12.02
N PHE A 56 9.95 -25.02 -12.94
CA PHE A 56 8.89 -24.23 -13.57
C PHE A 56 8.60 -24.66 -15.01
N PHE A 57 9.63 -25.07 -15.75
CA PHE A 57 9.59 -25.26 -17.19
C PHE A 57 9.90 -26.71 -17.57
N GLU A 58 9.11 -27.26 -18.49
CA GLU A 58 9.26 -28.65 -18.92
C GLU A 58 10.30 -28.79 -20.03
N GLN A 59 10.34 -27.83 -20.97
CA GLN A 59 11.28 -27.75 -22.09
C GLN A 59 11.50 -26.29 -22.52
N GLY A 60 12.36 -26.07 -23.53
CA GLY A 60 12.53 -24.76 -24.19
C GLY A 60 13.66 -23.88 -23.61
N THR A 61 13.99 -22.80 -24.31
CA THR A 61 14.95 -21.81 -23.82
C THR A 61 14.24 -20.79 -22.95
N VAL A 62 14.56 -20.81 -21.67
CA VAL A 62 13.98 -19.93 -20.65
C VAL A 62 14.91 -18.72 -20.45
N LEU A 63 14.31 -17.54 -20.34
CA LEU A 63 15.03 -16.28 -20.10
C LEU A 63 14.44 -15.59 -18.88
N PHE A 64 15.30 -15.27 -17.91
CA PHE A 64 14.92 -14.42 -16.78
C PHE A 64 14.99 -12.95 -17.21
N LEU A 65 13.88 -12.24 -17.07
CA LEU A 65 13.78 -10.82 -17.42
C LEU A 65 14.00 -9.89 -16.22
N GLY A 66 14.02 -10.45 -15.00
CA GLY A 66 14.28 -9.71 -13.77
C GLY A 66 13.10 -9.65 -12.82
N PRO A 67 13.34 -9.13 -11.61
CA PRO A 67 12.30 -8.91 -10.61
C PRO A 67 11.51 -7.62 -10.88
N PHE A 68 10.26 -7.57 -10.44
CA PHE A 68 9.38 -6.40 -10.55
C PHE A 68 8.30 -6.38 -9.45
N GLY A 69 7.62 -5.23 -9.32
CA GLY A 69 6.50 -5.08 -8.38
C GLY A 69 6.86 -4.54 -6.99
N GLN A 70 8.13 -4.23 -6.73
CA GLN A 70 8.61 -3.71 -5.44
C GLN A 70 7.94 -2.39 -5.05
N ALA A 71 7.61 -1.53 -6.03
CA ALA A 71 6.85 -0.30 -5.79
C ALA A 71 5.42 -0.55 -5.26
N ALA A 72 4.89 -1.77 -5.45
CA ALA A 72 3.62 -2.22 -4.90
C ALA A 72 3.80 -3.12 -3.65
N GLY A 73 5.01 -3.27 -3.13
CA GLY A 73 5.31 -4.16 -2.00
C GLY A 73 5.39 -5.64 -2.38
N LEU A 74 5.55 -5.95 -3.67
CA LEU A 74 5.63 -7.32 -4.17
C LEU A 74 7.06 -7.70 -4.54
N ASP A 75 7.33 -9.00 -4.54
CA ASP A 75 8.57 -9.56 -5.05
C ASP A 75 8.27 -10.60 -6.14
N LEU A 76 7.90 -10.07 -7.32
CA LEU A 76 7.56 -10.89 -8.48
C LEU A 76 8.77 -11.03 -9.40
N GLN A 77 8.81 -12.15 -10.10
CA GLN A 77 9.83 -12.45 -11.09
C GLN A 77 9.18 -12.72 -12.43
N LEU A 78 9.80 -12.19 -13.49
CA LEU A 78 9.32 -12.35 -14.86
C LEU A 78 10.25 -13.25 -15.67
N TRP A 79 9.67 -14.27 -16.29
CA TRP A 79 10.36 -15.24 -17.12
C TRP A 79 9.69 -15.36 -18.47
N LEU A 80 10.49 -15.67 -19.50
CA LEU A 80 10.05 -15.71 -20.89
C LEU A 80 10.64 -16.92 -21.61
N CYS A 81 9.79 -17.66 -22.33
CA CYS A 81 10.19 -18.70 -23.29
C CYS A 81 9.74 -18.25 -24.68
N PRO A 82 10.65 -17.76 -25.56
CA PRO A 82 10.27 -17.12 -26.82
C PRO A 82 9.52 -18.07 -27.78
N ASN A 83 9.81 -19.37 -27.70
CA ASN A 83 9.26 -20.42 -28.55
C ASN A 83 8.58 -21.52 -27.72
N GLY A 84 8.09 -21.18 -26.53
CA GLY A 84 7.32 -22.08 -25.70
C GLY A 84 8.18 -22.87 -24.74
N ASP A 85 7.52 -23.41 -23.72
CA ASP A 85 8.12 -24.21 -22.64
C ASP A 85 7.76 -25.71 -22.72
N ARG A 86 7.22 -26.16 -23.87
CA ARG A 86 6.71 -27.52 -24.09
C ARG A 86 7.14 -28.06 -25.45
N GLU A 87 7.23 -29.39 -25.54
CA GLU A 87 7.51 -30.09 -26.80
C GLU A 87 6.42 -29.81 -27.83
N ASP A 88 6.80 -29.60 -29.10
CA ASP A 88 5.89 -29.34 -30.23
C ASP A 88 4.96 -28.12 -30.08
N TRP A 89 5.29 -27.19 -29.18
CA TRP A 89 4.46 -26.01 -28.89
C TRP A 89 5.11 -24.72 -29.42
N ASP A 90 4.63 -24.16 -30.54
CA ASP A 90 5.12 -22.86 -31.06
C ASP A 90 4.28 -21.68 -30.53
N ALA A 91 4.55 -21.27 -29.30
CA ALA A 91 3.91 -20.10 -28.68
C ALA A 91 4.92 -19.30 -27.86
N LEU A 92 4.56 -18.08 -27.48
CA LEU A 92 5.24 -17.37 -26.40
C LEU A 92 4.71 -17.87 -25.07
N THR A 93 5.58 -18.32 -24.18
CA THR A 93 5.22 -18.54 -22.77
C THR A 93 5.82 -17.42 -21.93
N ILE A 94 5.00 -16.78 -21.10
CA ILE A 94 5.43 -15.83 -20.08
C ILE A 94 5.04 -16.38 -18.72
N THR A 95 6.00 -16.48 -17.81
CA THR A 95 5.75 -16.94 -16.44
C THR A 95 6.00 -15.80 -15.48
N ILE A 96 5.06 -15.62 -14.55
CA ILE A 96 5.22 -14.72 -13.41
C ILE A 96 5.25 -15.60 -12.17
N SER A 97 6.38 -15.65 -11.49
CA SER A 97 6.53 -16.31 -10.19
C SER A 97 6.56 -15.29 -9.06
N ASN A 98 6.19 -15.75 -7.87
CA ASN A 98 6.27 -14.96 -6.65
C ASN A 98 7.14 -15.73 -5.65
N GLU A 99 8.23 -15.11 -5.21
CA GLU A 99 9.10 -15.67 -4.17
C GLU A 99 8.67 -15.29 -2.75
N GLY A 100 7.76 -14.31 -2.60
CA GLY A 100 7.26 -13.84 -1.31
C GLY A 100 5.95 -14.50 -0.86
N THR A 101 5.52 -14.22 0.37
CA THR A 101 4.25 -14.72 0.93
C THR A 101 3.30 -13.57 1.25
N GLU A 102 2.07 -13.69 0.72
CA GLU A 102 0.77 -13.16 1.22
C GLU A 102 0.02 -12.15 0.35
N ASP A 103 0.59 -11.02 -0.07
CA ASP A 103 -0.16 -10.00 -0.84
C ASP A 103 -0.01 -10.20 -2.35
N LEU A 104 -1.07 -10.67 -3.01
CA LEU A 104 -0.99 -11.12 -4.41
C LEU A 104 -2.15 -10.56 -5.24
N PRO A 105 -1.95 -10.25 -6.52
CA PRO A 105 -2.96 -9.57 -7.31
C PRO A 105 -4.16 -10.48 -7.57
N ASP A 106 -5.35 -9.94 -7.32
CA ASP A 106 -6.64 -10.59 -7.59
C ASP A 106 -6.94 -10.70 -9.07
N PHE A 107 -6.39 -9.81 -9.88
CA PHE A 107 -6.54 -9.86 -11.33
C PHE A 107 -5.24 -9.47 -12.00
N THR A 108 -4.89 -10.18 -13.06
CA THR A 108 -3.75 -9.84 -13.90
C THR A 108 -4.09 -10.02 -15.36
N LYS A 109 -3.89 -8.94 -16.12
CA LYS A 109 -3.94 -8.93 -17.57
C LYS A 109 -2.51 -8.81 -18.11
N LEU A 110 -2.13 -9.70 -19.00
CA LEU A 110 -0.91 -9.60 -19.80
C LEU A 110 -1.30 -9.38 -21.26
N ALA A 111 -0.75 -8.33 -21.87
CA ALA A 111 -1.05 -7.93 -23.23
C ALA A 111 0.22 -7.80 -24.08
N LEU A 112 0.15 -8.29 -25.31
CA LEU A 112 1.10 -8.01 -26.39
C LEU A 112 0.68 -6.72 -27.09
N LEU A 113 1.60 -5.76 -27.22
CA LEU A 113 1.32 -4.48 -27.86
C LEU A 113 2.02 -4.36 -29.21
N ASP A 114 1.33 -3.73 -30.16
CA ASP A 114 1.84 -3.39 -31.48
C ASP A 114 2.71 -2.12 -31.39
N SER A 115 4.03 -2.32 -31.48
CA SER A 115 4.98 -1.20 -31.43
C SER A 115 4.90 -0.29 -32.67
N LYS A 116 4.30 -0.75 -33.77
CA LYS A 116 4.17 -0.03 -35.05
C LYS A 116 2.82 0.70 -35.16
N ASP A 117 1.77 0.19 -34.53
CA ASP A 117 0.42 0.79 -34.51
C ASP A 117 0.10 1.40 -33.14
N GLY A 118 0.93 2.34 -32.69
CA GLY A 118 0.61 3.18 -31.53
C GLY A 118 0.44 2.44 -30.20
N MET A 119 1.06 1.27 -30.02
CA MET A 119 0.95 0.43 -28.82
C MET A 119 -0.45 -0.17 -28.61
N LYS A 120 -1.22 -0.38 -29.69
CA LYS A 120 -2.50 -1.11 -29.61
C LYS A 120 -2.30 -2.56 -29.19
N GLU A 121 -3.27 -3.09 -28.47
CA GLU A 121 -3.28 -4.49 -28.04
C GLU A 121 -3.43 -5.42 -29.26
N ILE A 122 -2.45 -6.30 -29.47
CA ILE A 122 -2.48 -7.38 -30.48
C ILE A 122 -3.25 -8.57 -29.91
N SER A 123 -2.94 -8.94 -28.67
CA SER A 123 -3.51 -10.09 -27.97
C SER A 123 -3.34 -9.90 -26.47
N SER A 124 -4.26 -10.43 -25.67
CA SER A 124 -4.13 -10.43 -24.22
C SER A 124 -4.62 -11.73 -23.61
N CYS A 125 -4.08 -12.05 -22.44
CA CYS A 125 -4.55 -13.12 -21.58
C CYS A 125 -4.80 -12.54 -20.18
N GLU A 126 -5.85 -13.02 -19.52
CA GLU A 126 -6.26 -12.56 -18.20
C GLU A 126 -6.35 -13.74 -17.24
N THR A 127 -6.00 -13.50 -15.98
CA THR A 127 -6.14 -14.47 -14.90
C THR A 127 -6.69 -13.78 -13.67
N VAL A 128 -7.48 -14.51 -12.89
CA VAL A 128 -8.01 -14.08 -11.60
C VAL A 128 -7.26 -14.83 -10.51
N GLY A 129 -6.60 -14.09 -9.63
CA GLY A 129 -5.84 -14.57 -8.50
C GLY A 129 -4.61 -15.34 -8.94
N ILE A 130 -3.53 -14.63 -9.30
CA ILE A 130 -2.22 -15.22 -9.66
C ILE A 130 -1.83 -16.33 -8.66
N CYS A 131 -2.27 -16.20 -7.40
CA CYS A 131 -1.72 -16.99 -6.30
C CYS A 131 -2.70 -17.94 -5.60
N ARG A 132 -3.72 -18.42 -6.31
CA ARG A 132 -4.30 -19.74 -5.97
C ARG A 132 -3.66 -20.90 -6.72
N ALA A 133 -2.71 -20.61 -7.62
CA ALA A 133 -1.92 -21.66 -8.24
C ALA A 133 -1.15 -22.39 -7.13
N LYS A 134 -1.39 -23.71 -6.98
CA LYS A 134 -0.74 -24.58 -5.98
C LYS A 134 0.80 -24.57 -5.99
N ARG A 135 1.42 -23.86 -6.95
CA ARG A 135 2.86 -23.90 -7.27
C ARG A 135 3.57 -22.53 -7.21
N GLY A 136 2.92 -21.44 -6.79
CA GLY A 136 3.61 -20.14 -6.61
C GLY A 136 3.92 -19.34 -7.88
N TYR A 137 3.37 -19.73 -9.04
CA TYR A 137 3.54 -19.03 -10.32
C TYR A 137 2.28 -19.11 -11.19
N VAL A 138 2.21 -18.24 -12.19
CA VAL A 138 1.22 -18.29 -13.28
C VAL A 138 1.92 -18.27 -14.64
N ARG A 139 1.37 -19.03 -15.60
CA ARG A 139 1.83 -19.07 -16.99
C ARG A 139 0.78 -18.46 -17.90
N PHE A 140 1.24 -17.62 -18.82
CA PHE A 140 0.47 -17.05 -19.91
C PHE A 140 1.02 -17.54 -21.23
N PHE A 141 0.12 -17.86 -22.16
CA PHE A 141 0.47 -18.42 -23.46
C PHE A 141 -0.08 -17.53 -24.57
N PHE A 142 0.76 -17.18 -25.54
CA PHE A 142 0.35 -16.49 -26.76
C PHE A 142 0.74 -17.33 -27.97
N ASN A 143 -0.25 -17.94 -28.61
CA ASN A 143 0.00 -18.71 -29.82
C ASN A 143 0.53 -17.80 -30.93
N TRP A 144 1.60 -18.25 -31.57
CA TRP A 144 2.17 -17.57 -32.70
C TRP A 144 1.30 -17.81 -33.93
N THR A 145 0.50 -16.81 -34.30
CA THR A 145 -0.20 -16.76 -35.59
C THR A 145 0.60 -15.90 -36.57
N GLU A 146 0.40 -16.10 -37.88
CA GLU A 146 1.01 -15.24 -38.91
C GLU A 146 0.74 -13.75 -38.62
N HIS A 147 -0.48 -13.44 -38.15
CA HIS A 147 -0.88 -12.08 -37.79
C HIS A 147 -0.07 -11.50 -36.62
N ASN A 148 0.08 -12.25 -35.53
CA ASN A 148 0.73 -11.75 -34.31
C ASN A 148 2.25 -11.68 -34.48
N ILE A 149 2.86 -12.66 -35.17
CA ILE A 149 4.31 -12.69 -35.43
C ILE A 149 4.72 -11.47 -36.26
N LEU A 150 3.97 -11.13 -37.31
CA LEU A 150 4.30 -9.99 -38.18
C LEU A 150 4.18 -8.64 -37.45
N ARG A 151 3.22 -8.52 -36.53
CA ARG A 151 3.02 -7.29 -35.75
C ARG A 151 4.04 -7.10 -34.65
N VAL A 152 4.41 -8.18 -33.95
CA VAL A 152 5.53 -8.16 -33.00
C VAL A 152 6.85 -7.89 -33.73
N GLY A 153 7.11 -8.61 -34.82
CA GLY A 153 8.35 -8.49 -35.60
C GLY A 153 9.59 -8.60 -34.71
N SER A 154 10.52 -7.66 -34.87
CA SER A 154 11.76 -7.59 -34.08
C SER A 154 11.59 -6.94 -32.70
N ARG A 155 10.40 -6.46 -32.33
CA ARG A 155 10.20 -5.69 -31.11
C ARG A 155 8.97 -6.16 -30.35
N LEU A 156 9.20 -6.99 -29.33
CA LEU A 156 8.14 -7.45 -28.43
C LEU A 156 7.89 -6.42 -27.33
N VAL A 157 6.63 -6.01 -27.18
CA VAL A 157 6.20 -5.13 -26.10
C VAL A 157 5.15 -5.85 -25.27
N LEU A 158 5.45 -6.06 -23.99
CA LEU A 158 4.57 -6.66 -23.01
C LEU A 158 4.02 -5.59 -22.08
N LYS A 159 2.72 -5.62 -21.81
CA LYS A 159 2.07 -4.81 -20.78
C LYS A 159 1.36 -5.71 -19.80
N MET A 160 1.75 -5.62 -18.54
CA MET A 160 1.12 -6.29 -17.40
C MET A 160 0.32 -5.27 -16.62
N GLU A 161 -0.95 -5.57 -16.39
CA GLU A 161 -1.83 -4.82 -15.49
C GLU A 161 -2.26 -5.73 -14.36
N MET A 162 -1.86 -5.38 -13.13
CA MET A 162 -2.17 -6.14 -11.93
C MET A 162 -3.06 -5.31 -11.02
N ARG A 163 -4.21 -5.86 -10.64
CA ARG A 163 -5.20 -5.20 -9.77
C ARG A 163 -5.28 -5.92 -8.44
N PHE A 164 -5.23 -5.14 -7.37
CA PHE A 164 -5.35 -5.60 -6.00
C PHE A 164 -6.68 -5.12 -5.42
N LEU A 165 -7.54 -6.06 -5.02
CA LEU A 165 -8.73 -5.81 -4.23
C LEU A 165 -8.31 -5.69 -2.77
N ARG A 166 -8.00 -4.48 -2.32
CA ARG A 166 -7.87 -4.25 -0.88
C ARG A 166 -9.26 -4.36 -0.26
N ARG A 167 -9.50 -5.41 0.54
CA ARG A 167 -10.65 -5.44 1.46
C ARG A 167 -10.41 -4.40 2.54
N MET A 168 -10.90 -3.18 2.33
CA MET A 168 -11.11 -2.27 3.44
C MET A 168 -12.28 -2.81 4.26
N VAL A 169 -12.00 -3.22 5.49
CA VAL A 169 -13.07 -3.37 6.47
C VAL A 169 -13.51 -1.96 6.82
N GLN A 170 -14.72 -1.58 6.39
CA GLN A 170 -15.34 -0.40 6.97
C GLN A 170 -15.56 -0.71 8.45
N LEU A 171 -14.75 -0.09 9.32
CA LEU A 171 -15.07 0.03 10.73
C LEU A 171 -16.28 0.96 10.79
N GLY A 172 -17.47 0.39 10.62
CA GLY A 172 -18.72 1.13 10.79
C GLY A 172 -18.73 1.71 12.19
N SER A 173 -18.78 3.03 12.31
CA SER A 173 -19.27 3.63 13.55
C SER A 173 -20.70 3.13 13.73
N GLU A 174 -21.04 2.59 14.90
CA GLU A 174 -22.44 2.34 15.25
C GLU A 174 -23.29 3.57 14.89
N PRO A 175 -24.54 3.40 14.42
CA PRO A 175 -25.42 4.52 14.13
C PRO A 175 -25.64 5.31 15.43
N THR A 176 -24.85 6.36 15.63
CA THR A 176 -24.90 7.20 16.81
C THR A 176 -26.24 7.90 16.85
N LYS A 177 -27.00 7.64 17.93
CA LYS A 177 -27.95 8.61 18.50
C LYS A 177 -27.28 10.00 18.53
N PRO A 178 -28.03 11.11 18.41
CA PRO A 178 -27.47 12.45 18.31
C PRO A 178 -26.37 12.65 19.35
N GLN A 179 -25.13 12.78 18.86
CA GLN A 179 -23.95 12.89 19.68
C GLN A 179 -24.06 14.18 20.51
N VAL A 180 -24.08 14.03 21.84
CA VAL A 180 -23.47 15.05 22.69
C VAL A 180 -21.98 14.92 22.38
N SER A 181 -21.39 15.95 21.77
CA SER A 181 -20.10 15.92 21.10
C SER A 181 -18.89 15.87 22.05
N SER A 182 -19.05 15.36 23.27
CA SER A 182 -17.94 15.15 24.18
C SER A 182 -17.74 13.67 24.42
N THR A 183 -16.55 13.18 24.08
CA THR A 183 -16.11 11.89 24.62
C THR A 183 -15.78 12.12 26.09
N PHE A 184 -16.08 11.16 26.97
CA PHE A 184 -15.77 11.22 28.39
C PHE A 184 -14.30 11.66 28.67
N HIS A 185 -13.38 11.28 27.78
CA HIS A 185 -11.98 11.72 27.83
C HIS A 185 -11.79 13.23 27.63
N GLN A 186 -12.50 13.85 26.69
CA GLN A 186 -12.46 15.29 26.48
C GLN A 186 -13.06 16.04 27.69
N ASP A 187 -14.14 15.51 28.26
CA ASP A 187 -14.78 16.10 29.46
C ASP A 187 -13.86 16.07 30.69
N VAL A 188 -13.15 14.96 30.91
CA VAL A 188 -12.14 14.87 31.97
C VAL A 188 -10.97 15.82 31.68
N PHE A 189 -10.56 15.95 30.43
CA PHE A 189 -9.44 16.82 30.05
C PHE A 189 -9.77 18.30 30.27
N ASP A 190 -10.93 18.73 29.79
CA ASP A 190 -11.42 20.09 29.95
C ASP A 190 -11.66 20.37 31.44
N TYR A 191 -12.21 19.42 32.20
CA TYR A 191 -12.33 19.51 33.66
C TYR A 191 -10.97 19.65 34.36
N LEU A 192 -9.97 18.84 34.01
CA LEU A 192 -8.63 18.93 34.62
C LEU A 192 -7.97 20.27 34.27
N SER A 193 -8.09 20.71 33.01
CA SER A 193 -7.57 22.01 32.57
C SER A 193 -8.25 23.17 33.29
N ASP A 194 -9.57 23.13 33.47
CA ASP A 194 -10.31 24.21 34.12
C ASP A 194 -10.11 24.27 35.64
N ASN A 195 -9.91 23.13 36.30
CA ASN A 195 -9.84 23.05 37.76
C ASN A 195 -8.40 22.97 38.31
N PHE A 196 -7.47 22.35 37.58
CA PHE A 196 -6.08 22.18 38.06
C PHE A 196 -5.14 23.25 37.50
N PHE A 197 -5.30 23.68 36.24
CA PHE A 197 -4.46 24.74 35.66
C PHE A 197 -4.68 26.10 36.34
N LYS A 198 -5.87 26.34 36.90
CA LYS A 198 -6.22 27.55 37.65
C LYS A 198 -5.86 27.46 39.15
N SER A 199 -5.57 26.26 39.67
CA SER A 199 -5.16 26.08 41.06
C SER A 199 -3.68 26.40 41.23
N THR A 200 -3.33 27.24 42.20
CA THR A 200 -1.94 27.64 42.46
C THR A 200 -1.07 26.49 42.97
N THR A 201 -1.66 25.42 43.51
CA THR A 201 -0.93 24.29 44.12
C THR A 201 -0.45 23.23 43.12
N ASP A 202 -1.07 23.15 41.94
CA ASP A 202 -0.71 22.16 40.91
C ASP A 202 0.22 22.76 39.83
N ARG A 203 0.53 24.05 39.93
CA ARG A 203 1.34 24.77 38.95
C ARG A 203 2.83 24.46 39.12
N VAL A 204 3.51 24.23 38.01
CA VAL A 204 4.97 24.10 37.93
C VAL A 204 5.51 24.89 36.74
N PHE A 205 6.69 25.47 36.91
CA PHE A 205 7.43 26.09 35.82
C PHE A 205 8.44 25.10 35.26
N ILE A 206 8.36 24.85 33.96
CA ILE A 206 9.38 24.13 33.22
C ILE A 206 10.30 25.17 32.57
N GLU A 207 11.56 25.21 33.01
CA GLU A 207 12.58 26.11 32.51
C GLU A 207 13.43 25.41 31.45
N VAL A 208 13.45 25.96 30.24
CA VAL A 208 14.20 25.43 29.09
C VAL A 208 15.02 26.57 28.50
N THR A 209 16.35 26.51 28.59
CA THR A 209 17.27 27.56 28.10
C THR A 209 16.89 28.98 28.56
N GLY A 210 16.46 29.13 29.81
CA GLY A 210 16.01 30.39 30.39
C GLY A 210 14.59 30.83 30.04
N THR A 211 13.87 30.08 29.21
CA THR A 211 12.44 30.28 28.93
C THR A 211 11.59 29.48 29.91
N ARG A 212 10.62 30.13 30.56
CA ARG A 212 9.72 29.49 31.52
C ARG A 212 8.36 29.17 30.90
N ILE A 213 7.98 27.90 30.93
CA ILE A 213 6.70 27.38 30.45
C ILE A 213 5.87 26.95 31.66
N VAL A 214 4.62 27.41 31.73
CA VAL A 214 3.71 27.06 32.84
C VAL A 214 3.01 25.74 32.54
N CYS A 215 3.06 24.81 33.49
CA CYS A 215 2.45 23.49 33.38
C CYS A 215 1.68 23.07 34.64
N SER A 216 0.84 22.04 34.50
CA SER A 216 0.15 21.32 35.57
C SER A 216 0.90 20.03 35.93
N LYS A 217 1.25 19.84 37.22
CA LYS A 217 1.89 18.60 37.69
C LYS A 217 0.98 17.39 37.46
N ALA A 218 -0.32 17.53 37.67
CA ALA A 218 -1.31 16.47 37.43
C ALA A 218 -1.34 16.02 35.96
N LEU A 219 -1.43 16.96 35.01
CA LEU A 219 -1.47 16.67 33.57
C LEU A 219 -0.16 16.06 33.06
N LEU A 220 0.98 16.58 33.54
CA LEU A 220 2.28 16.00 33.22
C LEU A 220 2.40 14.57 33.77
N SER A 221 1.98 14.33 35.01
CA SER A 221 2.07 13.03 35.67
C SER A 221 1.20 11.96 35.01
N CYS A 222 -0.04 12.29 34.61
CA CYS A 222 -0.94 11.30 34.05
C CYS A 222 -0.52 10.80 32.66
N ARG A 223 0.36 11.54 31.96
CA ARG A 223 0.76 11.26 30.58
C ARG A 223 2.26 11.08 30.37
N SER A 224 3.05 11.25 31.43
CA SER A 224 4.48 10.98 31.42
C SER A 224 4.87 10.27 32.70
N PRO A 225 5.25 8.97 32.62
CA PRO A 225 5.79 8.24 33.75
C PRO A 225 7.03 8.91 34.36
N VAL A 226 7.78 9.68 33.57
CA VAL A 226 8.93 10.46 34.04
C VAL A 226 8.47 11.56 34.98
N PHE A 227 7.51 12.40 34.55
CA PHE A 227 6.96 13.45 35.40
C PHE A 227 6.21 12.88 36.61
N GLN A 228 5.49 11.77 36.43
CA GLN A 228 4.82 11.09 37.55
C GLN A 228 5.82 10.73 38.66
N ARG A 229 6.95 10.10 38.31
CA ARG A 229 7.99 9.75 39.29
C ARG A 229 8.66 10.99 39.87
N MET A 230 8.90 11.99 39.03
CA MET A 230 9.51 13.26 39.45
C MET A 230 8.69 13.99 40.52
N PHE A 231 7.36 13.96 40.39
CA PHE A 231 6.44 14.64 41.32
C PHE A 231 5.96 13.79 42.49
N ALA A 232 5.84 12.47 42.32
CA ALA A 232 5.35 11.57 43.37
C ALA A 232 6.47 10.93 44.22
N GLY A 233 7.73 11.06 43.82
CA GLY A 233 8.88 10.49 44.53
C GLY A 233 9.47 11.42 45.60
N ASN A 234 10.48 10.91 46.32
CA ASN A 234 11.28 11.70 47.28
C ASN A 234 12.40 12.49 46.57
N PHE A 235 12.08 13.13 45.45
CA PHE A 235 13.01 13.95 44.68
C PHE A 235 12.84 15.42 45.03
N ARG A 236 13.89 16.22 44.81
CA ARG A 236 13.85 17.68 45.07
C ARG A 236 12.78 18.36 44.21
N GLU A 237 12.54 17.81 43.04
CA GLU A 237 11.58 18.26 42.05
C GLU A 237 10.11 18.09 42.53
N ALA A 238 9.84 17.19 43.48
CA ALA A 238 8.50 16.98 44.02
C ALA A 238 7.98 18.23 44.74
N THR A 239 8.83 18.88 45.55
CA THR A 239 8.50 20.12 46.28
C THR A 239 8.92 21.38 45.53
N SER A 240 9.65 21.26 44.42
CA SER A 240 10.06 22.41 43.62
C SER A 240 8.89 23.03 42.85
N GLU A 241 8.91 24.36 42.73
CA GLU A 241 8.03 25.13 41.85
C GLU A 241 8.58 25.24 40.43
N THR A 242 9.88 24.98 40.23
CA THR A 242 10.56 25.06 38.93
C THR A 242 11.39 23.80 38.66
N ILE A 243 11.30 23.28 37.45
CA ILE A 243 12.11 22.16 36.94
C ILE A 243 12.83 22.64 35.71
N GLU A 244 14.14 22.41 35.67
CA GLU A 244 14.97 22.69 34.51
C GLU A 244 15.00 21.46 33.59
N LEU A 245 14.81 21.67 32.29
CA LEU A 245 15.04 20.68 31.25
C LEU A 245 16.18 21.17 30.35
N SER A 246 17.35 20.56 30.50
CA SER A 246 18.57 20.93 29.76
C SER A 246 18.66 20.30 28.37
N ASP A 247 17.94 19.21 28.14
CA ASP A 247 18.15 18.33 26.98
C ASP A 247 17.21 18.65 25.81
N LEU A 248 16.49 19.77 25.88
CA LEU A 248 15.52 20.21 24.88
C LEU A 248 15.79 21.65 24.47
N ASP A 249 15.58 21.96 23.19
CA ASP A 249 15.39 23.34 22.75
C ASP A 249 13.97 23.83 23.09
N VAL A 250 13.78 25.14 23.08
CA VAL A 250 12.51 25.79 23.46
C VAL A 250 11.34 25.33 22.59
N ASP A 251 11.54 25.16 21.29
CA ASP A 251 10.46 24.84 20.36
C ASP A 251 9.98 23.40 20.55
N THR A 252 10.92 22.45 20.68
CA THR A 252 10.60 21.06 21.00
C THR A 252 9.92 20.95 22.36
N ALA A 253 10.39 21.70 23.37
CA ALA A 253 9.77 21.72 24.70
C ALA A 253 8.33 22.24 24.66
N ILE A 254 8.07 23.33 23.92
CA ILE A 254 6.70 23.85 23.75
C ILE A 254 5.80 22.81 23.08
N LEU A 255 6.26 22.17 22.00
CA LEU A 255 5.45 21.19 21.28
C LEU A 255 5.12 19.97 22.16
N LEU A 256 6.14 19.42 22.84
CA LEU A 256 5.96 18.29 23.75
C LEU A 256 5.03 18.62 24.92
N LEU A 257 5.29 19.73 25.63
CA LEU A 257 4.52 20.12 26.81
C LEU A 257 3.09 20.52 26.43
N SER A 258 2.88 21.15 25.28
CA SER A 258 1.53 21.45 24.77
C SER A 258 0.76 20.19 24.43
N TRP A 259 1.39 19.21 23.78
CA TRP A 259 0.74 17.94 23.46
C TRP A 259 0.35 17.18 24.73
N ILE A 260 1.26 17.09 25.72
CA ILE A 260 0.96 16.47 27.02
C ILE A 260 -0.23 17.19 27.68
N GLN A 261 -0.22 18.52 27.68
CA GLN A 261 -1.21 19.35 28.37
C GLN A 261 -2.45 19.72 27.56
N THR A 262 -2.64 19.23 26.33
CA THR A 262 -3.86 19.52 25.54
C THR A 262 -4.37 18.35 24.72
N ASP A 263 -3.58 17.29 24.56
CA ASP A 263 -3.82 16.21 23.60
C ASP A 263 -3.98 16.67 22.14
N ARG A 264 -3.56 17.90 21.85
CA ARG A 264 -3.57 18.47 20.50
C ARG A 264 -2.15 18.66 20.06
N GLN A 265 -1.81 18.06 18.93
CA GLN A 265 -0.57 18.41 18.25
C GLN A 265 -0.77 19.81 17.65
N ILE A 266 -0.07 20.80 18.20
CA ILE A 266 -0.07 22.14 17.60
C ILE A 266 0.74 22.02 16.30
N SER A 267 0.05 21.88 15.17
CA SER A 267 0.68 22.04 13.87
C SER A 267 1.04 23.51 13.70
N ARG A 268 2.32 23.84 13.87
CA ARG A 268 2.83 25.09 13.33
C ARG A 268 2.82 24.91 11.81
N SER A 269 1.90 25.58 11.11
CA SER A 269 2.17 25.86 9.70
C SER A 269 3.52 26.56 9.68
N LEU A 270 4.48 25.99 8.96
CA LEU A 270 5.77 26.60 8.68
C LEU A 270 5.47 28.05 8.25
N ARG A 271 5.88 29.01 9.07
CA ARG A 271 5.87 30.42 8.67
C ARG A 271 7.03 30.58 7.70
N ASP A 272 6.69 31.02 6.50
CA ASP A 272 7.47 31.72 5.47
C ASP A 272 8.97 31.44 5.37
#